data_AF-A0A143BWD8-F1
#
_entry.id   AF-A0A143BWD8-F1
#
_cell.length_a   1.000
_cell.length_b   1.000
_cell.length_c   1.000
_cell.angle_alpha   90.00
_cell.angle_beta   90.00
_cell.angle_gamma   90.00
#
_symmetry.space_group_name_H-M   'P 1'
#
loop_
_entity.id
_entity.type
_entity.pdbx_description
1 polymer ?
#
loop_
_entity_poly.entity_id
_entity_poly.type
_entity_poly.pdbx_seq_one_letter_code
_entity_poly.pdbx_strand_id
1 'polypeptide(L)'
;MSFGEPEGYDGDARPRPLVRRGAPQAAAAAVCLVLGLGLISGAVTGSWLVGGSGEEGSPSTFAAAGSLWHSVPVDQLFPPTVQGRGAGPGGADRTWTRIAVAPDSGCKNAFDPLLRKALAPVGCERLLRATYTDATESYVTTVGLLFTTADAPGMTALANRFRKERLDRRSDLMPLPYAAKGTLAADFGARQRASWTVSVLTEAPVVVYAVSGWADGRTVDDPQPAGDAVEADATTAAAQAGLGNEAKGLADRVERDFRRNVRSASEQPS
;
A
#
# COMPACT_ATOMS: atom_id res chain seq x y z
N MET A 1 11.51 -63.66 -38.23
CA MET A 1 11.83 -63.04 -39.54
C MET A 1 10.48 -62.84 -40.22
N SER A 2 10.03 -61.70 -40.73
CA SER A 2 10.70 -60.51 -41.26
C SER A 2 9.62 -59.45 -41.51
N PHE A 3 9.96 -58.19 -41.27
CA PHE A 3 9.55 -56.93 -41.92
C PHE A 3 8.24 -56.81 -42.72
N GLY A 4 7.60 -55.65 -42.53
CA GLY A 4 6.98 -54.92 -43.65
C GLY A 4 5.89 -53.92 -43.25
N GLU A 5 6.27 -52.67 -42.98
CA GLU A 5 5.40 -51.50 -43.25
C GLU A 5 5.26 -51.33 -44.78
N PRO A 6 4.22 -50.65 -45.29
CA PRO A 6 4.50 -49.28 -45.74
C PRO A 6 3.36 -48.26 -45.55
N GLU A 7 3.78 -47.00 -45.53
CA GLU A 7 3.01 -45.76 -45.51
C GLU A 7 2.22 -45.47 -46.81
N GLY A 8 1.08 -44.78 -46.64
CA GLY A 8 0.76 -43.51 -47.32
C GLY A 8 0.28 -43.49 -48.78
N TYR A 9 -0.95 -43.00 -49.01
CA TYR A 9 -1.23 -41.90 -49.96
C TYR A 9 -2.69 -41.38 -49.83
N ASP A 10 -2.84 -40.06 -49.79
CA ASP A 10 -4.10 -39.28 -49.74
C ASP A 10 -4.86 -39.27 -51.08
N GLY A 11 -6.17 -39.03 -51.04
CA GLY A 11 -6.99 -38.86 -52.23
C GLY A 11 -8.35 -38.23 -51.97
N ASP A 12 -8.40 -36.90 -52.01
CA ASP A 12 -9.59 -36.04 -52.00
C ASP A 12 -10.71 -36.50 -52.94
N ALA A 13 -11.95 -36.56 -52.43
CA ALA A 13 -13.16 -36.32 -53.22
C ALA A 13 -14.39 -36.01 -52.34
N ARG A 14 -14.93 -34.81 -52.48
CA ARG A 14 -16.35 -34.46 -52.20
C ARG A 14 -17.00 -34.11 -53.57
N PRO A 15 -18.29 -34.41 -53.82
CA PRO A 15 -19.39 -33.58 -53.28
C PRO A 15 -20.74 -34.28 -53.00
N ARG A 16 -21.60 -33.55 -52.28
CA ARG A 16 -23.02 -33.76 -51.90
C ARG A 16 -23.96 -33.66 -53.14
N PRO A 17 -25.33 -33.75 -53.10
CA PRO A 17 -26.29 -33.77 -51.95
C PRO A 17 -27.55 -34.68 -52.13
N LEU A 18 -28.47 -34.71 -51.15
CA LEU A 18 -29.92 -34.45 -51.36
C LEU A 18 -30.74 -34.56 -50.04
N VAL A 19 -31.13 -33.37 -49.59
CA VAL A 19 -32.33 -32.93 -48.85
C VAL A 19 -33.40 -34.00 -48.49
N ARG A 20 -33.78 -34.05 -47.22
CA ARG A 20 -35.20 -34.22 -46.84
C ARG A 20 -35.57 -33.41 -45.59
N ARG A 21 -36.66 -32.65 -45.76
CA ARG A 21 -37.28 -31.70 -44.83
C ARG A 21 -38.01 -32.37 -43.67
N GLY A 22 -38.05 -31.66 -42.55
CA GLY A 22 -39.04 -31.75 -41.48
C GLY A 22 -38.40 -31.19 -40.20
N ALA A 23 -39.01 -30.34 -39.39
CA ALA A 23 -40.21 -29.53 -39.45
C ALA A 23 -39.97 -28.39 -38.40
N PRO A 24 -40.70 -27.28 -38.48
CA PRO A 24 -40.32 -26.00 -37.88
C PRO A 24 -40.66 -25.94 -36.39
N GLN A 25 -39.77 -26.42 -35.52
CA GLN A 25 -39.99 -26.38 -34.06
C GLN A 25 -38.71 -26.18 -33.23
N ALA A 26 -37.59 -25.84 -33.86
CA ALA A 26 -36.31 -25.62 -33.16
C ALA A 26 -35.84 -24.15 -33.13
N ALA A 27 -36.54 -23.23 -33.81
CA ALA A 27 -36.11 -21.83 -33.90
C ALA A 27 -36.61 -20.94 -32.74
N ALA A 28 -37.66 -21.34 -32.01
CA ALA A 28 -38.18 -20.56 -30.89
C ALA A 28 -37.46 -20.84 -29.55
N ALA A 29 -36.85 -22.03 -29.39
CA ALA A 29 -36.14 -22.39 -28.16
C ALA A 29 -34.67 -21.91 -28.13
N ALA A 30 -34.04 -21.72 -29.30
CA ALA A 30 -32.65 -21.26 -29.38
C ALA A 30 -32.50 -19.75 -29.09
N VAL A 31 -33.50 -18.93 -29.41
CA VAL A 31 -33.44 -17.47 -29.17
C VAL A 31 -33.60 -17.13 -27.68
N CYS A 32 -34.44 -17.85 -26.93
CA CYS A 32 -34.58 -17.65 -25.48
C CYS A 32 -33.36 -18.12 -24.68
N LEU A 33 -32.63 -19.13 -25.15
CA LEU A 33 -31.39 -19.59 -24.50
C LEU A 33 -30.22 -18.64 -24.75
N VAL A 34 -30.10 -18.03 -25.94
CA VAL A 34 -29.06 -17.04 -26.22
C VAL A 34 -29.32 -15.73 -25.47
N LEU A 35 -30.58 -15.30 -25.33
CA LEU A 35 -30.93 -14.11 -24.52
C LEU A 35 -30.86 -14.39 -23.00
N GLY A 36 -31.10 -15.62 -22.55
CA GLY A 36 -31.00 -16.01 -21.15
C GLY A 36 -29.56 -16.19 -20.65
N LEU A 37 -28.65 -16.72 -21.48
CA LEU A 37 -27.23 -16.89 -21.10
C LEU A 37 -26.39 -15.62 -21.28
N GLY A 38 -26.81 -14.68 -22.14
CA GLY A 38 -26.17 -13.37 -22.29
C GLY A 38 -26.43 -12.40 -21.13
N LEU A 39 -27.51 -12.58 -20.37
CA LEU A 39 -27.86 -11.73 -19.23
C LEU A 39 -27.30 -12.22 -17.89
N ILE A 40 -26.81 -13.46 -17.82
CA ILE A 40 -26.24 -14.05 -16.58
C ILE A 40 -24.69 -13.99 -16.60
N SER A 41 -24.09 -13.68 -17.74
CA SER A 41 -22.63 -13.47 -17.89
C SER A 41 -22.20 -11.99 -17.85
N GLY A 42 -23.10 -11.07 -17.48
CA GLY A 42 -22.83 -9.63 -17.40
C GLY A 42 -22.56 -9.07 -16.00
N ALA A 43 -22.58 -9.89 -14.95
CA ALA A 43 -22.60 -9.42 -13.55
C ALA A 43 -21.35 -9.77 -12.71
N VAL A 44 -20.31 -10.40 -13.26
CA VAL A 44 -19.14 -10.83 -12.45
C VAL A 44 -17.76 -10.39 -13.01
N THR A 45 -17.69 -9.72 -14.16
CA THR A 45 -16.42 -9.16 -14.67
C THR A 45 -16.48 -7.63 -14.79
N GLY A 46 -16.81 -6.97 -13.68
CA GLY A 46 -16.91 -5.52 -13.59
C GLY A 46 -16.28 -4.92 -12.33
N SER A 47 -15.34 -5.63 -11.71
CA SER A 47 -14.54 -5.06 -10.63
C SER A 47 -13.14 -5.65 -10.72
N TRP A 48 -12.14 -4.80 -10.54
CA TRP A 48 -10.69 -5.05 -10.71
C TRP A 48 -10.09 -4.74 -12.08
N LEU A 49 -10.51 -3.65 -12.69
CA LEU A 49 -9.59 -2.76 -13.41
C LEU A 49 -9.95 -1.30 -13.12
N VAL A 50 -9.85 -0.93 -11.84
CA VAL A 50 -9.61 0.47 -11.45
C VAL A 50 -8.24 0.48 -10.78
N GLY A 51 -7.21 0.64 -11.61
CA GLY A 51 -6.02 1.35 -11.18
C GLY A 51 -6.45 2.80 -10.93
N GLY A 52 -7.02 3.04 -9.76
CA GLY A 52 -7.57 4.34 -9.38
C GLY A 52 -6.44 5.33 -9.18
N SER A 53 -6.21 6.18 -10.18
CA SER A 53 -5.75 7.54 -9.92
C SER A 53 -6.74 8.18 -8.95
N GLY A 54 -6.25 8.66 -7.80
CA GLY A 54 -7.04 9.10 -6.66
C GLY A 54 -8.26 9.93 -7.05
N GLU A 55 -9.44 9.37 -6.81
CA GLU A 55 -10.67 10.16 -6.77
C GLU A 55 -10.52 11.15 -5.61
N GLU A 56 -10.58 12.44 -5.94
CA GLU A 56 -10.66 13.50 -4.94
C GLU A 56 -11.89 13.22 -4.07
N GLY A 57 -11.66 12.90 -2.79
CA GLY A 57 -12.74 12.69 -1.84
C GLY A 57 -13.64 13.92 -1.75
N SER A 58 -14.94 13.74 -1.49
CA SER A 58 -15.84 14.87 -1.29
C SER A 58 -15.28 15.81 -0.20
N PRO A 59 -15.54 17.12 -0.25
CA PRO A 59 -15.07 18.04 0.80
C PRO A 59 -15.44 17.59 2.22
N SER A 60 -16.59 16.94 2.39
CA SER A 60 -17.01 16.33 3.66
C SER A 60 -16.13 15.15 4.09
N THR A 61 -15.74 14.28 3.16
CA THR A 61 -14.87 13.12 3.42
C THR A 61 -13.45 13.58 3.76
N PHE A 62 -12.94 14.59 3.06
CA PHE A 62 -11.64 15.18 3.33
C PHE A 62 -11.58 15.79 4.74
N ALA A 63 -12.61 16.55 5.12
CA ALA A 63 -12.72 17.13 6.46
C ALA A 63 -12.86 16.05 7.54
N ALA A 64 -13.68 15.01 7.30
CA ALA A 64 -13.82 13.89 8.21
C ALA A 64 -12.48 13.16 8.43
N ALA A 65 -11.72 12.94 7.36
CA ALA A 65 -10.39 12.33 7.43
C ALA A 65 -9.43 13.13 8.33
N GLY A 66 -9.50 14.47 8.30
CA GLY A 66 -8.71 15.35 9.15
C GLY A 66 -9.04 15.26 10.64
N SER A 67 -10.22 14.76 11.01
CA SER A 67 -10.65 14.61 12.41
C SER A 67 -10.25 13.27 13.05
N LEU A 68 -9.81 12.28 12.25
CA LEU A 68 -9.62 10.91 12.73
C LEU A 68 -8.60 10.79 13.86
N TRP A 69 -7.64 11.71 13.96
CA TRP A 69 -6.65 11.69 15.04
C TRP A 69 -7.26 11.82 16.44
N HIS A 70 -8.44 12.46 16.58
CA HIS A 70 -9.14 12.60 17.85
C HIS A 70 -10.45 11.81 17.92
N SER A 71 -11.02 11.40 16.78
CA SER A 71 -12.31 10.69 16.72
C SER A 71 -12.17 9.18 16.63
N VAL A 72 -11.00 8.66 16.24
CA VAL A 72 -10.73 7.21 16.13
C VAL A 72 -9.76 6.77 17.23
N PRO A 73 -10.06 5.65 17.94
CA PRO A 73 -9.14 5.09 18.92
C PRO A 73 -7.77 4.77 18.30
N VAL A 74 -6.71 4.99 19.06
CA VAL A 74 -5.34 4.74 18.59
C VAL A 74 -5.12 3.29 18.15
N ASP A 75 -5.84 2.33 18.73
CA ASP A 75 -5.76 0.91 18.36
C ASP A 75 -6.40 0.59 17.01
N GLN A 76 -7.20 1.50 16.45
CA GLN A 76 -7.70 1.38 15.08
C GLN A 76 -6.81 2.09 14.06
N LEU A 77 -6.12 3.16 14.47
CA LEU A 77 -5.12 3.84 13.62
C LEU A 77 -3.80 3.07 13.56
N PHE A 78 -3.42 2.47 14.69
CA PHE A 78 -2.21 1.69 14.88
C PHE A 78 -2.55 0.37 15.59
N PRO A 79 -3.04 -0.66 14.87
CA PRO A 79 -3.41 -1.92 15.49
C PRO A 79 -2.28 -2.55 16.34
N PRO A 80 -2.59 -3.18 17.48
CA PRO A 80 -1.57 -3.88 18.29
C PRO A 80 -0.78 -4.92 17.49
N THR A 81 -1.41 -5.54 16.48
CA THR A 81 -0.77 -6.45 15.53
C THR A 81 -1.23 -6.12 14.12
N VAL A 82 -0.29 -6.03 13.19
CA VAL A 82 -0.56 -5.79 11.77
C VAL A 82 -0.10 -6.99 10.96
N GLN A 83 -0.99 -7.52 10.11
CA GLN A 83 -0.69 -8.63 9.22
C GLN A 83 -0.34 -8.11 7.81
N GLY A 84 0.84 -8.49 7.34
CA GLY A 84 1.43 -8.09 6.07
C GLY A 84 1.52 -9.24 5.10
N ARG A 85 0.38 -9.77 4.64
CA ARG A 85 0.40 -10.80 3.60
C ARG A 85 1.12 -10.31 2.35
N GLY A 86 2.09 -11.08 1.87
CA GLY A 86 2.93 -10.74 0.73
C GLY A 86 3.77 -9.46 0.87
N ALA A 87 3.99 -8.98 2.09
CA ALA A 87 4.69 -7.72 2.34
C ALA A 87 6.21 -7.85 2.45
N GLY A 88 6.73 -9.07 2.55
CA GLY A 88 8.14 -9.37 2.70
C GLY A 88 8.85 -9.65 1.37
N PRO A 89 10.19 -9.83 1.41
CA PRO A 89 10.99 -10.23 0.27
C PRO A 89 10.41 -11.48 -0.42
N GLY A 90 10.37 -11.48 -1.75
CA GLY A 90 9.81 -12.60 -2.53
C GLY A 90 8.32 -12.85 -2.31
N GLY A 91 7.58 -11.89 -1.74
CA GLY A 91 6.15 -12.07 -1.42
C GLY A 91 5.91 -12.89 -0.16
N ALA A 92 6.90 -13.00 0.74
CA ALA A 92 6.70 -13.62 2.05
C ALA A 92 5.73 -12.81 2.92
N ASP A 93 5.01 -13.49 3.81
CA ASP A 93 4.17 -12.83 4.79
C ASP A 93 5.02 -12.15 5.88
N ARG A 94 4.50 -11.04 6.41
CA ARG A 94 5.08 -10.31 7.55
C ARG A 94 4.04 -10.14 8.65
N THR A 95 4.51 -10.06 9.88
CA THR A 95 3.69 -9.70 11.04
C THR A 95 4.46 -8.68 11.86
N TRP A 96 3.77 -7.61 12.24
CA TRP A 96 4.31 -6.55 13.09
C TRP A 96 3.54 -6.50 14.40
N THR A 97 4.27 -6.40 15.51
CA THR A 97 3.70 -6.22 16.85
C THR A 97 4.05 -4.83 17.35
N ARG A 98 3.04 -4.06 17.75
CA ARG A 98 3.21 -2.69 18.26
C ARG A 98 3.88 -2.75 19.63
N ILE A 99 5.05 -2.14 19.76
CA ILE A 99 5.81 -2.09 21.01
C ILE A 99 5.73 -0.72 21.69
N ALA A 100 5.32 0.32 20.97
CA ALA A 100 5.13 1.65 21.54
C ALA A 100 4.17 2.52 20.74
N VAL A 101 3.54 3.46 21.44
CA VAL A 101 2.76 4.57 20.87
C VAL A 101 3.33 5.86 21.44
N ALA A 102 3.64 6.84 20.60
CA ALA A 102 4.12 8.13 21.07
C ALA A 102 3.00 8.88 21.81
N PRO A 103 3.30 9.51 22.96
CA PRO A 103 2.36 10.43 23.60
C PRO A 103 1.90 11.51 22.63
N ASP A 104 0.66 11.97 22.79
CA ASP A 104 0.15 13.10 22.02
C ASP A 104 1.08 14.29 22.18
N SER A 105 1.64 14.71 21.05
CA SER A 105 2.52 15.85 20.94
C SER A 105 2.28 16.52 19.60
N GLY A 106 2.34 17.86 19.57
CA GLY A 106 2.37 18.59 18.31
C GLY A 106 3.64 18.29 17.51
N CYS A 107 3.76 18.82 16.29
CA CYS A 107 4.92 18.53 15.43
C CYS A 107 6.23 19.22 15.82
N LYS A 108 6.29 19.90 16.97
CA LYS A 108 7.51 20.58 17.43
C LYS A 108 8.61 19.52 17.66
N ASN A 109 9.76 19.70 17.00
CA ASN A 109 10.90 18.77 17.06
C ASN A 109 10.60 17.35 16.56
N ALA A 110 9.49 17.14 15.86
CA ALA A 110 9.12 15.81 15.39
C ALA A 110 9.83 15.38 14.10
N PHE A 111 10.41 16.33 13.38
CA PHE A 111 11.09 16.12 12.10
C PHE A 111 12.45 16.79 12.09
N ASP A 112 13.37 16.21 11.34
CA ASP A 112 14.63 16.87 11.00
C ASP A 112 14.38 18.21 10.29
N PRO A 113 15.28 19.20 10.41
CA PRO A 113 15.04 20.55 9.91
C PRO A 113 14.63 20.64 8.43
N LEU A 114 15.23 19.80 7.57
CA LEU A 114 14.94 19.80 6.14
C LEU A 114 13.58 19.17 5.82
N LEU A 115 13.23 18.05 6.44
CA LEU A 115 11.89 17.44 6.28
C LEU A 115 10.80 18.38 6.82
N ARG A 116 11.03 19.03 7.96
CA ARG A 116 10.13 20.08 8.48
C ARG A 116 9.92 21.20 7.47
N LYS A 117 10.99 21.67 6.81
CA LYS A 117 10.90 22.70 5.77
C LYS A 117 10.15 22.19 4.53
N ALA A 118 10.32 20.93 4.16
CA ALA A 118 9.61 20.33 3.04
C ALA A 118 8.10 20.23 3.28
N LEU A 119 7.69 19.92 4.53
CA LEU A 119 6.30 19.77 4.95
C LEU A 119 5.63 21.08 5.41
N ALA A 120 6.41 22.14 5.66
CA ALA A 120 5.88 23.43 6.12
C ALA A 120 4.70 23.99 5.30
N PRO A 121 4.63 23.85 3.96
CA PRO A 121 3.50 24.37 3.17
C PRO A 121 2.13 23.77 3.52
N VAL A 122 2.07 22.57 4.09
CA VAL A 122 0.81 21.94 4.49
C VAL A 122 0.47 22.14 5.97
N GLY A 123 1.37 22.78 6.73
CA GLY A 123 1.23 22.96 8.16
C GLY A 123 1.29 21.65 8.95
N CYS A 124 0.96 21.74 10.23
CA CYS A 124 0.81 20.59 11.12
C CYS A 124 -0.32 20.87 12.08
N GLU A 125 -1.32 19.99 12.06
CA GLU A 125 -2.35 19.91 13.07
C GLU A 125 -1.89 18.98 14.20
N ARG A 126 -1.58 17.73 13.85
CA ARG A 126 -1.13 16.69 14.81
C ARG A 126 -0.19 15.69 14.17
N LEU A 127 0.67 15.09 14.99
CA LEU A 127 1.47 13.95 14.58
C LEU A 127 1.24 12.77 15.53
N LEU A 128 0.76 11.67 14.98
CA LEU A 128 0.66 10.41 15.68
C LEU A 128 1.78 9.47 15.22
N ARG A 129 2.37 8.71 16.14
CA ARG A 129 3.42 7.73 15.84
C ARG A 129 3.25 6.46 16.65
N ALA A 130 3.58 5.33 16.04
CA ALA A 130 3.72 4.07 16.72
C ALA A 130 4.97 3.33 16.21
N THR A 131 5.61 2.58 17.09
CA THR A 131 6.76 1.74 16.75
C THR A 131 6.40 0.28 16.93
N TYR A 132 6.80 -0.52 15.95
CA TYR A 132 6.55 -1.94 15.86
C TYR A 132 7.86 -2.70 15.79
N THR A 133 7.81 -3.97 16.16
CA THR A 133 8.84 -4.95 15.86
C THR A 133 8.28 -6.04 14.95
N ASP A 134 9.13 -6.66 14.15
CA ASP A 134 8.75 -7.80 13.31
C ASP A 134 8.67 -9.09 14.13
N ALA A 135 8.17 -10.17 13.52
CA ALA A 135 8.02 -11.47 14.18
C ALA A 135 9.34 -12.08 14.69
N THR A 136 10.49 -11.66 14.16
CA THR A 136 11.81 -12.13 14.59
C THR A 136 12.49 -11.24 15.62
N GLU A 137 11.83 -10.13 16.02
CA GLU A 137 12.38 -9.12 16.92
C GLU A 137 13.74 -8.53 16.46
N SER A 138 14.04 -8.67 15.17
CA SER A 138 15.32 -8.23 14.58
C SER A 138 15.22 -6.82 14.03
N TYR A 139 14.01 -6.38 13.69
CA TYR A 139 13.73 -5.08 13.11
C TYR A 139 12.77 -4.28 13.97
N VAL A 140 12.93 -2.97 13.89
CA VAL A 140 12.03 -1.98 14.46
C VAL A 140 11.59 -1.01 13.37
N THR A 141 10.31 -0.70 13.34
CA THR A 141 9.72 0.20 12.34
C THR A 141 8.79 1.19 13.03
N THR A 142 9.10 2.48 12.91
CA THR A 142 8.18 3.55 13.32
C THR A 142 7.33 3.95 12.13
N VAL A 143 6.02 3.96 12.31
CA VAL A 143 5.04 4.55 11.38
C VAL A 143 4.47 5.83 11.98
N GLY A 144 4.22 6.83 11.13
CA GLY A 144 3.63 8.10 11.53
C GLY A 144 2.52 8.57 10.61
N LEU A 145 1.55 9.25 11.21
CA LEU A 145 0.45 9.94 10.55
C LEU A 145 0.55 11.43 10.91
N LEU A 146 1.03 12.24 9.98
CA LEU A 146 1.02 13.70 10.10
C LEU A 146 -0.30 14.23 9.56
N PHE A 147 -1.17 14.69 10.45
CA PHE A 147 -2.36 15.44 10.11
C PHE A 147 -1.98 16.89 9.84
N THR A 148 -2.41 17.40 8.70
CA THR A 148 -2.03 18.71 8.16
C THR A 148 -3.18 19.70 8.29
N THR A 149 -2.91 20.99 8.07
CA THR A 149 -3.93 22.05 8.04
C THR A 149 -4.30 22.45 6.62
N ALA A 150 -3.78 21.76 5.61
CA ALA A 150 -4.01 22.06 4.20
C ALA A 150 -5.32 21.47 3.69
N ASP A 151 -5.87 22.08 2.66
CA ASP A 151 -6.95 21.55 1.86
C ASP A 151 -6.44 20.57 0.78
N ALA A 152 -7.36 19.97 0.02
CA ALA A 152 -7.01 19.02 -1.04
C ALA A 152 -6.07 19.62 -2.11
N PRO A 153 -6.28 20.85 -2.62
CA PRO A 153 -5.30 21.50 -3.50
C PRO A 153 -3.90 21.63 -2.89
N GLY A 154 -3.79 22.02 -1.61
CA GLY A 154 -2.52 22.10 -0.91
C GLY A 154 -1.82 20.76 -0.77
N MET A 155 -2.56 19.70 -0.45
CA MET A 155 -2.03 18.33 -0.40
C MET A 155 -1.58 17.83 -1.77
N THR A 156 -2.36 18.09 -2.83
CA THR A 156 -2.00 17.79 -4.22
C THR A 156 -0.74 18.54 -4.65
N ALA A 157 -0.60 19.81 -4.28
CA ALA A 157 0.63 20.58 -4.54
C ALA A 157 1.85 19.96 -3.84
N LEU A 158 1.71 19.53 -2.58
CA LEU A 158 2.78 18.82 -1.86
C LEU A 158 3.13 17.49 -2.53
N ALA A 159 2.16 16.67 -2.88
CA ALA A 159 2.37 15.38 -3.56
C ALA A 159 3.10 15.57 -4.90
N ASN A 160 2.68 16.56 -5.69
CA ASN A 160 3.33 16.93 -6.94
C ASN A 160 4.79 17.35 -6.74
N ARG A 161 5.06 18.12 -5.69
CA ARG A 161 6.42 18.54 -5.33
C ARG A 161 7.29 17.35 -4.93
N PHE A 162 6.80 16.47 -4.06
CA PHE A 162 7.50 15.24 -3.66
C PHE A 162 7.90 14.41 -4.88
N ARG A 163 6.97 14.22 -5.82
CA ARG A 163 7.21 13.48 -7.07
C ARG A 163 8.22 14.18 -7.98
N LYS A 164 8.05 15.48 -8.24
CA LYS A 164 8.88 16.24 -9.18
C LYS A 164 10.32 16.41 -8.68
N GLU A 165 10.48 16.68 -7.39
CA GLU A 165 11.78 16.91 -6.76
C GLU A 165 12.38 15.64 -6.13
N ARG A 166 11.68 14.49 -6.23
CA ARG A 166 12.10 13.19 -5.67
C ARG A 166 12.43 13.28 -4.17
N LEU A 167 11.63 14.04 -3.42
CA LEU A 167 11.88 14.31 -2.00
C LEU A 167 11.75 13.05 -1.13
N ASP A 168 10.93 12.09 -1.55
CA ASP A 168 10.80 10.76 -0.96
C ASP A 168 12.11 9.94 -1.02
N ARG A 169 13.03 10.30 -1.93
CA ARG A 169 14.30 9.58 -2.15
C ARG A 169 15.49 10.21 -1.45
N ARG A 170 15.33 11.36 -0.82
CA ARG A 170 16.43 12.10 -0.20
C ARG A 170 16.68 11.63 1.24
N SER A 171 17.88 11.13 1.51
CA SER A 171 18.29 10.68 2.85
C SER A 171 18.33 11.80 3.89
N ASP A 172 18.48 13.06 3.47
CA ASP A 172 18.39 14.23 4.36
C ASP A 172 16.96 14.68 4.68
N LEU A 173 15.95 14.00 4.11
CA LEU A 173 14.51 14.20 4.37
C LEU A 173 13.88 12.98 5.07
N MET A 174 14.68 12.13 5.71
CA MET A 174 14.18 10.96 6.42
C MET A 174 13.34 11.34 7.66
N PRO A 175 12.20 10.69 7.90
CA PRO A 175 11.45 10.86 9.14
C PRO A 175 12.25 10.44 10.38
N LEU A 176 11.94 11.01 11.54
CA LEU A 176 12.52 10.59 12.81
C LEU A 176 11.71 9.42 13.41
N PRO A 177 12.38 8.36 13.91
CA PRO A 177 11.71 7.28 14.62
C PRO A 177 11.20 7.72 15.99
N TYR A 178 10.41 6.85 16.62
CA TYR A 178 10.01 6.98 18.01
C TYR A 178 10.66 5.88 18.86
N ALA A 179 11.74 6.25 19.55
CA ALA A 179 12.56 5.36 20.37
C ALA A 179 12.04 5.27 21.81
N ALA A 180 11.03 4.43 22.04
CA ALA A 180 10.47 4.24 23.37
C ALA A 180 11.45 3.49 24.30
N LYS A 181 11.75 4.07 25.46
CA LYS A 181 12.61 3.44 26.46
C LYS A 181 11.97 2.18 27.04
N GLY A 182 12.80 1.20 27.38
CA GLY A 182 12.34 -0.10 27.87
C GLY A 182 11.74 -1.02 26.80
N THR A 183 11.93 -0.71 25.51
CA THR A 183 11.49 -1.53 24.38
C THR A 183 12.65 -1.86 23.46
N LEU A 184 12.45 -2.75 22.49
CA LEU A 184 13.44 -3.05 21.42
C LEU A 184 13.81 -1.80 20.59
N ALA A 185 12.99 -0.76 20.61
CA ALA A 185 13.28 0.49 19.91
C ALA A 185 14.08 1.51 20.76
N ALA A 186 14.55 1.15 21.96
CA ALA A 186 15.17 2.10 22.89
C ALA A 186 16.39 2.85 22.30
N ASP A 187 17.09 2.21 21.38
CA ASP A 187 18.27 2.73 20.67
C ASP A 187 17.99 3.07 19.20
N PHE A 188 16.73 2.99 18.74
CA PHE A 188 16.32 3.30 17.36
C PHE A 188 16.20 4.82 17.13
N GLY A 189 17.35 5.50 17.10
CA GLY A 189 17.45 6.94 16.90
C GLY A 189 17.75 7.36 15.47
N ALA A 190 18.14 8.63 15.29
CA ALA A 190 18.40 9.22 13.97
C ALA A 190 19.48 8.51 13.15
N ARG A 191 20.47 7.88 13.81
CA ARG A 191 21.59 7.17 13.15
C ARG A 191 21.28 5.70 12.83
N GLN A 192 20.17 5.17 13.33
CA GLN A 192 19.76 3.78 13.16
C GLN A 192 18.75 3.61 12.01
N ARG A 193 18.31 4.71 11.39
CA ARG A 193 17.34 4.68 10.29
C ARG A 193 18.00 4.07 9.05
N ALA A 194 17.43 2.98 8.55
CA ALA A 194 17.99 2.21 7.44
C ALA A 194 17.20 2.35 6.15
N SER A 195 15.86 2.35 6.26
CA SER A 195 14.99 2.54 5.11
C SER A 195 13.73 3.30 5.49
N TRP A 196 13.15 4.03 4.54
CA TRP A 196 11.99 4.88 4.81
C TRP A 196 11.06 5.02 3.61
N THR A 197 9.82 5.40 3.88
CA THR A 197 8.84 5.82 2.87
C THR A 197 8.05 7.00 3.37
N VAL A 198 7.62 7.88 2.46
CA VAL A 198 6.72 9.01 2.72
C VAL A 198 5.65 9.02 1.64
N SER A 199 4.38 8.96 2.06
CA SER A 199 3.20 8.97 1.20
C SER A 199 2.35 10.19 1.55
N VAL A 200 2.13 11.06 0.57
CA VAL A 200 1.25 12.23 0.71
C VAL A 200 -0.13 11.82 0.20
N LEU A 201 -1.13 11.78 1.08
CA LEU A 201 -2.50 11.50 0.68
C LEU A 201 -3.11 12.76 0.07
N THR A 202 -3.68 12.67 -1.12
CA THR A 202 -4.33 13.81 -1.80
C THR A 202 -5.81 13.90 -1.47
N GLU A 203 -6.40 12.78 -1.06
CA GLU A 203 -7.78 12.59 -0.66
C GLU A 203 -8.04 12.87 0.83
N ALA A 204 -6.99 13.12 1.60
CA ALA A 204 -7.06 13.41 3.04
C ALA A 204 -5.93 14.37 3.44
N PRO A 205 -6.10 15.19 4.50
CA PRO A 205 -5.04 16.08 5.00
C PRO A 205 -4.02 15.31 5.84
N VAL A 206 -3.44 14.24 5.28
CA VAL A 206 -2.52 13.34 6.00
C VAL A 206 -1.29 13.00 5.15
N VAL A 207 -0.11 13.05 5.77
CA VAL A 207 1.11 12.44 5.27
C VAL A 207 1.44 11.21 6.11
N VAL A 208 1.50 10.05 5.46
CA VAL A 208 1.90 8.79 6.09
C VAL A 208 3.39 8.60 5.87
N TYR A 209 4.12 8.16 6.88
CA TYR A 209 5.50 7.74 6.69
C TYR A 209 5.82 6.51 7.51
N ALA A 210 6.87 5.79 7.11
CA ALA A 210 7.51 4.81 7.95
C ALA A 210 9.03 4.89 7.82
N VAL A 211 9.71 4.49 8.89
CA VAL A 211 11.17 4.35 8.95
C VAL A 211 11.51 3.07 9.70
N SER A 212 12.34 2.22 9.09
CA SER A 212 12.78 0.94 9.64
C SER A 212 14.27 0.94 9.93
N GLY A 213 14.69 0.09 10.86
CA GLY A 213 16.08 -0.16 11.22
C GLY A 213 16.24 -1.47 11.98
N TRP A 214 17.48 -1.80 12.31
CA TRP A 214 17.79 -2.96 13.15
C TRP A 214 17.49 -2.67 14.63
N ALA A 215 16.98 -3.68 15.34
CA ALA A 215 16.65 -3.58 16.76
C ALA A 215 17.88 -3.51 17.66
N ASP A 216 19.07 -3.88 17.18
CA ASP A 216 20.31 -3.92 17.96
C ASP A 216 21.04 -2.56 18.06
N GLY A 217 20.43 -1.49 17.55
CA GLY A 217 20.95 -0.13 17.69
C GLY A 217 22.15 0.20 16.80
N ARG A 218 22.57 -0.69 15.88
CA ARG A 218 23.69 -0.43 14.97
C ARG A 218 23.43 0.80 14.10
N THR A 219 24.48 1.58 13.83
CA THR A 219 24.38 2.75 12.95
C THR A 219 24.31 2.34 11.49
N VAL A 220 23.70 3.19 10.67
CA VAL A 220 23.56 2.99 9.23
C VAL A 220 24.21 4.15 8.50
N ASP A 221 25.23 3.85 7.70
CA ASP A 221 25.98 4.87 6.98
C ASP A 221 25.35 5.22 5.63
N ASP A 222 24.69 4.25 5.00
CA ASP A 222 24.05 4.40 3.69
C ASP A 222 22.58 3.93 3.74
N PRO A 223 21.66 4.77 4.25
CA PRO A 223 20.25 4.45 4.28
C PRO A 223 19.65 4.56 2.88
N GLN A 224 18.70 3.68 2.56
CA GLN A 224 18.09 3.62 1.22
C GLN A 224 16.57 3.81 1.27
N PRO A 225 15.96 4.60 0.35
CA PRO A 225 14.51 4.72 0.26
C PRO A 225 13.86 3.35 0.08
N ALA A 226 12.75 3.10 0.76
CA ALA A 226 12.09 1.79 0.75
C ALA A 226 11.71 1.34 -0.67
N GLY A 227 11.33 2.29 -1.53
CA GLY A 227 11.05 2.00 -2.93
C GLY A 227 12.25 1.45 -3.69
N ASP A 228 13.49 1.91 -3.41
CA ASP A 228 14.69 1.35 -4.05
C ASP A 228 15.16 0.08 -3.34
N ALA A 229 14.97 0.00 -2.02
CA ALA A 229 15.40 -1.14 -1.20
C ALA A 229 14.56 -2.41 -1.40
N VAL A 230 13.40 -2.33 -2.08
CA VAL A 230 12.57 -3.49 -2.42
C VAL A 230 12.76 -3.98 -3.86
N GLU A 231 13.54 -3.27 -4.67
CA GLU A 231 13.85 -3.69 -6.04
C GLU A 231 14.66 -4.99 -6.05
N ALA A 232 14.42 -5.83 -7.06
CA ALA A 232 14.94 -7.20 -7.09
C ALA A 232 16.48 -7.27 -7.16
N ASP A 233 17.12 -6.24 -7.72
CA ASP A 233 18.57 -6.13 -7.90
C ASP A 233 19.24 -5.26 -6.83
N ALA A 234 18.50 -4.79 -5.82
CA ALA A 234 19.05 -3.96 -4.76
C ALA A 234 19.98 -4.76 -3.83
N THR A 235 21.24 -4.34 -3.71
CA THR A 235 22.31 -5.07 -3.00
C THR A 235 22.79 -4.38 -1.72
N THR A 236 22.17 -3.27 -1.32
CA THR A 236 22.52 -2.58 -0.08
C THR A 236 22.19 -3.46 1.15
N ALA A 237 22.82 -3.15 2.29
CA ALA A 237 22.50 -3.84 3.54
C ALA A 237 21.02 -3.69 3.93
N ALA A 238 20.41 -2.53 3.68
CA ALA A 238 19.00 -2.30 3.95
C ALA A 238 18.09 -3.15 3.05
N ALA A 239 18.44 -3.29 1.76
CA ALA A 239 17.70 -4.11 0.81
C ALA A 239 17.78 -5.60 1.15
N GLN A 240 19.00 -6.11 1.35
CA GLN A 240 19.25 -7.53 1.63
C GLN A 240 18.70 -7.98 3.00
N ALA A 241 18.64 -7.06 3.98
CA ALA A 241 17.94 -7.31 5.25
C ALA A 241 16.41 -7.20 5.13
N GLY A 242 15.86 -6.76 4.00
CA GLY A 242 14.42 -6.57 3.82
C GLY A 242 13.85 -5.36 4.56
N LEU A 243 14.68 -4.40 4.99
CA LEU A 243 14.21 -3.22 5.73
C LEU A 243 13.34 -2.28 4.88
N GLY A 244 13.52 -2.26 3.57
CA GLY A 244 12.59 -1.61 2.64
C GLY A 244 11.19 -2.21 2.72
N ASN A 245 11.11 -3.54 2.80
CA ASN A 245 9.85 -4.28 2.94
C ASN A 245 9.18 -4.01 4.30
N GLU A 246 9.96 -3.85 5.36
CA GLU A 246 9.46 -3.45 6.68
C GLU A 246 8.78 -2.06 6.63
N ALA A 247 9.50 -1.05 6.13
CA ALA A 247 8.98 0.32 6.07
C ALA A 247 7.79 0.45 5.11
N LYS A 248 7.95 -0.01 3.86
CA LYS A 248 6.88 0.05 2.86
C LYS A 248 5.69 -0.80 3.26
N GLY A 249 5.96 -2.04 3.70
CA GLY A 249 4.95 -3.01 4.08
C GLY A 249 4.02 -2.46 5.16
N LEU A 250 4.57 -1.97 6.26
CA LEU A 250 3.79 -1.43 7.37
C LEU A 250 3.05 -0.13 6.99
N ALA A 251 3.72 0.80 6.30
CA ALA A 251 3.09 2.05 5.86
C ALA A 251 1.86 1.79 4.96
N ASP A 252 1.98 0.90 3.98
CA ASP A 252 0.88 0.55 3.07
C ASP A 252 -0.33 -0.02 3.83
N ARG A 253 -0.10 -0.77 4.91
CA ARG A 253 -1.18 -1.37 5.73
C ARG A 253 -1.86 -0.29 6.56
N VAL A 254 -1.08 0.53 7.27
CA VAL A 254 -1.61 1.65 8.05
C VAL A 254 -2.38 2.63 7.17
N GLU A 255 -1.89 2.92 5.96
CA GLU A 255 -2.61 3.75 4.98
C GLU A 255 -3.95 3.13 4.55
N ARG A 256 -3.98 1.83 4.26
CA ARG A 256 -5.25 1.14 3.93
C ARG A 256 -6.23 1.10 5.10
N ASP A 257 -5.73 0.97 6.32
CA ASP A 257 -6.52 0.95 7.54
C ASP A 257 -7.11 2.34 7.82
N PHE A 258 -6.29 3.38 7.66
CA PHE A 258 -6.72 4.77 7.69
C PHE A 258 -7.84 5.04 6.67
N ARG A 259 -7.69 4.65 5.41
CA ARG A 259 -8.75 4.79 4.39
C ARG A 259 -10.02 4.00 4.71
N ARG A 260 -9.93 2.90 5.45
CA ARG A 260 -11.14 2.20 5.95
C ARG A 260 -11.84 3.02 7.01
N ASN A 261 -11.09 3.57 7.96
CA ASN A 261 -11.64 4.42 9.01
C ASN A 261 -12.29 5.70 8.46
N VAL A 262 -11.72 6.31 7.41
CA VAL A 262 -12.33 7.46 6.70
C VAL A 262 -13.70 7.09 6.14
N ARG A 263 -13.82 5.96 5.43
CA ARG A 263 -15.10 5.50 4.86
C ARG A 263 -16.14 5.26 5.94
N SER A 264 -15.78 4.54 7.00
CA SER A 264 -16.68 4.27 8.12
C SER A 264 -17.15 5.55 8.82
N ALA A 265 -16.26 6.55 8.98
CA ALA A 265 -16.62 7.85 9.55
C ALA A 265 -17.55 8.67 8.64
N SER A 266 -17.41 8.56 7.32
CA SER A 266 -18.27 9.26 6.35
C SER A 266 -19.68 8.64 6.21
N GLU A 267 -19.85 7.38 6.61
CA GLU A 267 -21.12 6.64 6.55
C GLU A 267 -21.98 6.80 7.82
N GLN A 268 -21.39 7.22 8.94
CA GLN A 268 -22.13 7.48 10.18
C GLN A 268 -22.80 8.86 10.13
N PRO A 269 -24.13 8.96 10.25
CA PRO A 269 -24.80 10.25 10.35
C PRO A 269 -24.40 10.94 11.65
N SER A 270 -24.09 12.24 11.57
CA SER A 270 -23.91 13.14 12.71
C SER A 270 -25.15 13.23 13.60
#